data_AF-A0A7T1MBW5-F1
#
_entry.id   AF-A0A7T1MBW5-F1
#
_cell.length_a   1.000
_cell.length_b   1.000
_cell.length_c   1.000
_cell.angle_alpha   90.00
_cell.angle_beta   90.00
_cell.angle_gamma   90.00
#
_symmetry.space_group_name_H-M   'P 1'
#
loop_
_entity.id
_entity.type
_entity.pdbx_description
1 polymer ?
#
loop_
_entity_poly.entity_id
_entity_poly.type
_entity_poly.pdbx_seq_one_letter_code
_entity_poly.pdbx_strand_id
1 'polypeptide(L)'
;MAEPPEPQPTDPKSTPAGEPGRAPFSVGDWVRIKDRITYLKTADPMPMLRPPDLVDGDEAGQVMALRAINQLAVRFRRGTFLLGADQLSACTPEGRPRG
;
A
#
# COMPACT_ATOMS: atom_id res chain seq x y z
N MET A 1 16.40 27.86 -44.76
CA MET A 1 17.37 26.90 -44.17
C MET A 1 16.72 26.37 -42.92
N ALA A 2 16.64 25.04 -42.82
CA ALA A 2 15.96 24.31 -41.75
C ALA A 2 16.75 24.35 -40.42
N GLU A 3 16.03 24.11 -39.32
CA GLU A 3 16.34 24.06 -37.88
C GLU A 3 17.80 23.80 -37.43
N PRO A 4 18.20 24.35 -36.27
CA PRO A 4 18.81 23.54 -35.23
C PRO A 4 17.72 22.91 -34.33
N PRO A 5 17.71 21.58 -34.13
CA PRO A 5 16.82 20.94 -33.16
C PRO A 5 17.30 21.26 -31.75
N GLU A 6 16.46 21.92 -30.95
CA GLU A 6 16.67 21.98 -29.51
C GLU A 6 16.50 20.57 -28.93
N PRO A 7 17.51 20.02 -28.23
CA PRO A 7 17.35 18.73 -27.57
C PRO A 7 16.41 18.89 -26.37
N GLN A 8 15.14 18.53 -26.56
CA GLN A 8 14.32 18.05 -25.46
C GLN A 8 14.76 16.60 -25.20
N PRO A 9 15.42 16.33 -24.06
CA PRO A 9 14.67 15.84 -22.92
C PRO A 9 15.28 16.38 -21.63
N THR A 10 14.71 17.47 -21.08
CA THR A 10 14.76 17.60 -19.63
C THR A 10 13.79 16.58 -19.11
N ASP A 11 14.34 15.54 -18.50
CA ASP A 11 13.66 14.46 -17.83
C ASP A 11 12.42 15.00 -17.09
N PRO A 12 11.22 14.40 -17.26
CA PRO A 12 10.28 14.42 -16.17
C PRO A 12 10.95 13.61 -15.07
N LYS A 13 11.78 14.28 -14.26
CA LYS A 13 12.32 13.78 -13.01
C LYS A 13 11.17 13.08 -12.32
N SER A 14 11.24 11.76 -12.31
CA SER A 14 10.31 10.85 -11.66
C SER A 14 10.13 11.33 -10.25
N THR A 15 9.09 12.13 -10.07
CA THR A 15 8.54 12.48 -8.80
C THR A 15 7.08 12.17 -8.99
N PRO A 16 6.62 10.93 -8.75
CA PRO A 16 5.34 10.82 -8.11
C PRO A 16 5.57 11.49 -6.75
N ALA A 17 5.36 12.82 -6.71
CA ALA A 17 5.02 13.51 -5.49
C ALA A 17 3.82 12.72 -5.00
N GLY A 18 4.05 11.85 -4.02
CA GLY A 18 3.01 11.02 -3.45
C GLY A 18 1.94 11.96 -2.94
N GLU A 19 0.85 12.08 -3.70
CA GLU A 19 -0.34 12.80 -3.28
C GLU A 19 -0.78 12.19 -1.95
N PRO A 20 -0.65 12.93 -0.83
CA PRO A 20 -1.05 12.43 0.48
C PRO A 20 -2.57 12.53 0.54
N GLY A 21 -3.25 11.57 -0.06
CA GLY A 21 -4.72 11.59 -0.12
C GLY A 21 -5.35 10.37 -0.78
N ARG A 22 -4.62 9.67 -1.65
CA ARG A 22 -5.10 8.45 -2.28
C ARG A 22 -4.13 7.33 -1.94
N ALA A 23 -4.60 6.36 -1.15
CA ALA A 23 -3.95 5.07 -1.02
C ALA A 23 -3.47 4.59 -2.41
N PRO A 24 -2.17 4.43 -2.67
CA PRO A 24 -1.66 3.98 -3.98
C PRO A 24 -1.95 2.51 -4.27
N PHE A 25 -2.83 1.90 -3.47
CA PHE A 25 -3.07 0.47 -3.40
C PHE A 25 -4.33 0.11 -4.17
N SER A 26 -4.26 -1.00 -4.88
CA SER A 26 -5.38 -1.59 -5.62
C SER A 26 -5.78 -2.92 -5.01
N VAL A 27 -7.02 -3.36 -5.24
CA VAL A 27 -7.42 -4.73 -4.89
C VAL A 27 -6.55 -5.72 -5.68
N GLY A 28 -6.02 -6.73 -5.00
CA GLY A 28 -5.04 -7.68 -5.53
C GLY A 28 -3.58 -7.29 -5.31
N ASP A 29 -3.31 -6.03 -4.93
CA ASP A 29 -1.97 -5.56 -4.62
C ASP A 29 -1.44 -6.18 -3.33
N TRP A 30 -0.13 -6.39 -3.29
CA TRP A 30 0.56 -6.95 -2.14
C TRP A 30 1.11 -5.82 -1.30
N VAL A 31 0.81 -5.87 -0.02
CA VAL A 31 1.16 -4.84 0.95
C VAL A 31 1.72 -5.47 2.19
N ARG A 32 2.64 -4.78 2.83
CA ARG A 32 3.18 -5.17 4.14
C ARG A 32 3.00 -4.05 5.14
N ILE A 33 3.07 -4.40 6.41
CA ILE A 33 2.99 -3.43 7.49
C ILE A 33 4.35 -2.71 7.58
N LYS A 34 4.40 -1.41 7.25
CA LYS A 34 5.66 -0.65 7.34
C LYS A 34 5.88 -0.01 8.71
N ASP A 35 4.81 0.25 9.44
CA ASP A 35 4.82 0.97 10.71
C ASP A 35 4.35 0.07 11.86
N ARG A 36 4.74 0.40 13.09
CA ARG A 36 4.29 -0.36 14.26
C ARG A 36 2.83 -0.06 14.55
N ILE A 37 1.98 -0.98 14.13
CA ILE A 37 0.55 -0.92 14.39
C ILE A 37 0.29 -1.29 15.85
N THR A 38 -0.42 -0.43 16.59
CA THR A 38 -0.79 -0.71 17.99
C THR A 38 -1.93 -1.72 18.11
N TYR A 39 -2.80 -1.80 17.09
CA TYR A 39 -3.95 -2.70 17.04
C TYR A 39 -4.41 -2.96 15.59
N LEU A 40 -4.83 -4.19 15.31
CA LEU A 40 -5.43 -4.58 14.03
C LEU A 40 -6.95 -4.56 14.14
N LYS A 41 -7.64 -3.93 13.20
CA LYS A 41 -9.10 -4.02 13.10
C LYS A 41 -9.49 -5.21 12.25
N THR A 42 -10.47 -6.02 12.64
CA THR A 42 -11.01 -7.06 11.76
C THR A 42 -11.95 -6.46 10.72
N ALA A 43 -12.06 -7.10 9.54
CA ALA A 43 -13.01 -6.71 8.48
C ALA A 43 -14.44 -7.27 8.70
N ASP A 44 -14.76 -7.69 9.92
CA ASP A 44 -16.03 -8.31 10.29
C ASP A 44 -17.15 -7.24 10.48
N PRO A 45 -18.43 -7.58 10.28
CA PRO A 45 -19.57 -6.73 10.66
C PRO A 45 -19.49 -6.18 12.09
N MET A 46 -18.86 -6.89 13.05
CA MET A 46 -18.40 -6.33 14.32
C MET A 46 -16.88 -6.10 14.29
N PRO A 47 -16.41 -4.88 14.00
CA PRO A 47 -14.98 -4.61 13.97
C PRO A 47 -14.39 -4.78 15.38
N MET A 48 -13.58 -5.82 15.56
CA MET A 48 -12.87 -6.10 16.79
C MET A 48 -11.43 -5.61 16.68
N LEU A 49 -10.93 -5.05 17.79
CA LEU A 49 -9.51 -4.71 17.95
C LEU A 49 -8.77 -5.98 18.37
N ARG A 50 -7.88 -6.43 17.50
CA ARG A 50 -6.97 -7.55 17.74
C ARG A 50 -5.57 -7.01 18.03
N PRO A 51 -4.78 -7.69 18.87
CA PRO A 51 -3.39 -7.33 19.09
C PRO A 51 -2.61 -7.42 17.77
N PRO A 52 -1.61 -6.56 17.55
CA PRO A 52 -0.78 -6.57 16.34
C PRO A 52 0.07 -7.83 16.24
N ASP A 53 0.28 -8.55 17.34
CA ASP A 53 0.95 -9.86 17.39
C ASP A 53 0.33 -10.90 16.41
N LEU A 54 -0.94 -10.70 16.03
CA LEU A 54 -1.60 -11.52 15.04
C LEU A 54 -1.05 -11.38 13.62
N VAL A 55 -0.32 -10.31 13.29
CA VAL A 55 0.29 -10.11 11.96
C VAL A 55 1.66 -9.46 12.15
N ASP A 56 2.70 -10.14 11.70
CA ASP A 56 4.05 -9.59 11.73
C ASP A 56 4.19 -8.35 10.85
N GLY A 57 5.06 -7.43 11.25
CA GLY A 57 5.43 -6.27 10.42
C GLY A 57 5.93 -6.70 9.03
N ASP A 58 6.67 -7.80 8.97
CA ASP A 58 7.21 -8.35 7.73
C ASP A 58 6.21 -9.21 6.94
N GLU A 59 5.02 -9.50 7.52
CA GLU A 59 4.01 -10.32 6.85
C GLU A 59 3.41 -9.54 5.66
N ALA A 60 3.58 -10.11 4.46
CA ALA A 60 2.92 -9.62 3.26
C ALA A 60 1.45 -10.09 3.24
N GLY A 61 0.54 -9.14 3.13
CA GLY A 61 -0.88 -9.37 2.93
C GLY A 61 -1.34 -8.91 1.56
N GLN A 62 -2.42 -9.50 1.07
CA GLN A 62 -3.03 -9.11 -0.20
C GLN A 62 -4.26 -8.24 0.06
N VAL A 63 -4.35 -7.11 -0.63
CA VAL A 63 -5.54 -6.26 -0.57
C VAL A 63 -6.73 -7.01 -1.17
N MET A 64 -7.70 -7.39 -0.34
CA MET A 64 -8.97 -7.99 -0.78
C MET A 64 -10.02 -6.94 -1.13
N ALA A 65 -10.02 -5.79 -0.44
CA ALA A 65 -10.96 -4.71 -0.72
C ALA A 65 -10.41 -3.35 -0.29
N LEU A 66 -10.81 -2.31 -1.02
CA LEU A 66 -10.60 -0.92 -0.66
C LEU A 66 -11.90 -0.40 -0.03
N ARG A 67 -11.84 0.07 1.22
CA ARG A 67 -12.95 0.70 1.94
C ARG A 67 -12.79 2.22 1.86
N ALA A 68 -13.88 2.94 2.13
CA ALA A 68 -13.85 4.39 2.23
C ALA A 68 -12.86 4.85 3.33
N ILE A 69 -12.33 6.07 3.22
CA ILE A 69 -11.42 6.67 4.21
C ILE A 69 -10.03 5.99 4.30
N ASN A 70 -9.41 5.68 3.15
CA ASN A 70 -8.05 5.08 3.08
C ASN A 70 -7.88 3.76 3.88
N GLN A 71 -8.97 3.04 4.10
CA GLN A 71 -8.96 1.79 4.85
C GLN A 71 -8.97 0.60 3.87
N LEU A 72 -8.04 -0.33 4.03
CA LEU A 72 -7.85 -1.49 3.16
C LEU A 72 -8.17 -2.76 3.93
N ALA A 73 -9.03 -3.61 3.37
CA ALA A 73 -9.17 -4.98 3.85
C ALA A 73 -8.04 -5.80 3.25
N VAL A 74 -7.02 -6.06 4.05
CA VAL A 74 -5.85 -6.85 3.68
C VAL A 74 -6.00 -8.24 4.28
N ARG A 75 -5.90 -9.26 3.43
CA ARG A 75 -5.87 -10.66 3.85
C ARG A 75 -4.43 -11.11 4.01
N PHE A 76 -4.10 -11.44 5.25
CA PHE A 76 -2.85 -12.08 5.63
C PHE A 76 -3.08 -13.58 5.82
N ARG A 77 -1.98 -14.31 6.09
CA ARG A 77 -2.04 -15.74 6.43
C ARG A 77 -2.92 -16.03 7.64
N ARG A 78 -2.92 -15.14 8.65
CA ARG A 78 -3.71 -15.27 9.89
C ARG A 78 -5.18 -14.83 9.78
N GLY A 79 -5.56 -14.07 8.74
CA GLY A 79 -6.93 -13.58 8.58
C GLY A 79 -7.03 -12.27 7.79
N THR A 80 -8.23 -11.69 7.73
CA THR A 80 -8.48 -10.44 7.02
C THR A 80 -8.63 -9.28 8.00
N PHE A 81 -7.80 -8.26 7.84
CA PHE A 81 -7.74 -7.10 8.73
C PHE A 81 -7.90 -5.80 7.94
N LEU A 82 -8.51 -4.81 8.58
CA LEU A 82 -8.69 -3.47 8.07
C LEU A 82 -7.53 -2.58 8.53
N LEU A 83 -6.78 -2.07 7.56
CA LEU A 83 -5.54 -1.32 7.78
C LEU A 83 -5.59 0.00 7.03
N GLY A 84 -5.00 1.05 7.61
CA GLY A 84 -4.87 2.32 6.91
C GLY A 84 -3.78 2.23 5.84
N ALA A 85 -3.99 2.87 4.69
CA ALA A 85 -2.97 2.97 3.65
C ALA A 85 -1.65 3.56 4.18
N ASP A 86 -1.76 4.47 5.15
CA ASP A 86 -0.61 5.09 5.80
C ASP A 86 0.22 4.11 6.64
N GLN A 87 -0.36 3.02 7.13
CA GLN A 87 0.32 1.98 7.92
C GLN A 87 0.91 0.88 7.04
N LEU A 88 0.58 0.90 5.75
CA LEU A 88 0.94 -0.11 4.77
C LEU A 88 1.98 0.43 3.79
N SER A 89 2.78 -0.48 3.25
CA SER A 89 3.70 -0.21 2.15
C SER A 89 3.50 -1.24 1.06
N ALA A 90 3.55 -0.78 -0.19
CA ALA A 90 3.50 -1.66 -1.35
C ALA A 90 4.72 -2.57 -1.29
N CYS A 91 4.49 -3.86 -1.46
CA CYS A 91 5.54 -4.84 -1.56
C CYS A 91 5.16 -5.80 -2.68
N THR A 92 6.06 -6.08 -3.58
CA THR A 92 5.81 -7.05 -4.65
C THR A 92 5.82 -8.45 -4.01
N PRO A 93 4.94 -9.39 -4.40
CA PRO A 93 4.93 -10.75 -3.86
C PRO A 93 6.26 -11.50 -4.09
N GLU A 94 7.05 -11.05 -5.06
CA GLU A 94 8.38 -11.58 -5.38
C GLU A 94 9.54 -10.83 -4.68
N GLY A 95 9.27 -9.98 -3.69
CA GLY A 95 10.32 -9.30 -2.91
C GLY A 95 11.19 -8.32 -3.69
N ARG A 96 10.82 -7.98 -4.94
CA ARG A 96 11.58 -7.02 -5.76
C ARG A 96 10.84 -5.68 -5.81
N PRO A 97 11.41 -4.55 -5.36
CA PRO A 97 10.73 -3.27 -5.41
C PRO A 97 10.33 -2.94 -6.87
N ARG A 98 9.12 -2.42 -7.06
CA ARG A 98 8.73 -1.82 -8.34
C ARG A 98 9.62 -0.59 -8.54
N GLY A 99 10.58 -0.71 -9.44
CA GLY A 99 11.34 0.41 -10.00
C GLY A 99 10.50 1.22 -10.97
#